data_AF-A0A0R2AUC1-F1
#
_entry.id   AF-A0A0R2AUC1-F1
#
_cell.length_a   1.000
_cell.length_b   1.000
_cell.length_c   1.000
_cell.angle_alpha   90.00
_cell.angle_beta   90.00
_cell.angle_gamma   90.00
#
_symmetry.space_group_name_H-M   'P 1'
#
loop_
_entity.id
_entity.type
_entity.pdbx_description
1 polymer ?
#
loop_
_entity_poly.entity_id
_entity_poly.type
_entity_poly.pdbx_seq_one_letter_code
_entity_poly.pdbx_strand_id
1 'polypeptide(L)'
;MIPIIEAVENDERLSVIKNVLPLIDEIDKAMSEKANDVDYFADAYMKVLGAILSEDDLENLRNYRIIDLKSRESDDPSETPESLDIDFLSKPNADETQANLIDRIVDNLYQVSMITNLNDKDFGNSTGVALEMKYKPMLNLATLKSRGFTESLKDMYQVVFASDLIENIIREAWKDVDINFQYDLPHDTLSETQTAQILANLVSSEIWLKTLSIVNDPRQEQERMDREKNEQIKANMQVLKQTNAFTDGDANANSRTSQEKD
;
A
#
# COMPACT_ATOMS: atom_id res chain seq x y z
N MET A 1 9.64 -35.09 -20.75
CA MET A 1 8.71 -34.54 -19.76
C MET A 1 8.15 -33.26 -20.35
N ILE A 2 6.82 -33.12 -20.42
CA ILE A 2 6.19 -31.88 -20.90
C ILE A 2 6.36 -30.88 -19.75
N PRO A 3 7.10 -29.76 -19.93
CA PRO A 3 7.48 -28.92 -18.81
C PRO A 3 6.31 -28.00 -18.45
N ILE A 4 5.35 -28.55 -17.72
CA ILE A 4 4.37 -27.74 -16.98
C ILE A 4 4.96 -27.58 -15.59
N ILE A 5 5.17 -26.32 -15.21
CA ILE A 5 5.72 -25.94 -13.92
C ILE A 5 4.63 -25.20 -13.19
N GLU A 6 4.24 -25.74 -12.05
CA GLU A 6 3.18 -25.17 -11.24
C GLU A 6 3.76 -24.08 -10.33
N ALA A 7 3.19 -22.88 -10.41
CA ALA A 7 3.44 -21.82 -9.44
C ALA A 7 2.42 -21.95 -8.30
N VAL A 8 2.86 -22.49 -7.17
CA VAL A 8 2.01 -22.67 -5.99
C VAL A 8 1.88 -21.33 -5.25
N GLU A 9 0.65 -20.93 -4.91
CA GLU A 9 0.38 -19.70 -4.17
C GLU A 9 0.75 -19.83 -2.68
N ASN A 10 0.39 -20.96 -2.06
CA ASN A 10 0.68 -21.33 -0.67
C ASN A 10 0.65 -22.86 -0.49
N ASP A 11 1.14 -23.36 0.65
CA ASP A 11 1.20 -24.79 0.95
C ASP A 11 -0.16 -25.51 0.82
N GLU A 12 -1.26 -24.78 1.08
CA GLU A 12 -2.64 -25.28 1.05
C GLU A 12 -3.29 -25.20 -0.33
N ARG A 13 -2.62 -24.60 -1.33
CA ARG A 13 -3.14 -24.35 -2.70
C ARG A 13 -4.45 -23.57 -2.73
N LEU A 14 -4.61 -22.65 -1.79
CA LEU A 14 -5.79 -21.79 -1.66
C LEU A 14 -5.52 -20.39 -2.20
N SER A 15 -6.51 -19.83 -2.89
CA SER A 15 -6.49 -18.42 -3.28
C SER A 15 -6.60 -17.51 -2.04
N VAL A 16 -5.92 -16.36 -2.09
CA VAL A 16 -6.04 -15.28 -1.10
C VAL A 16 -7.51 -14.88 -0.87
N ILE A 17 -8.32 -14.89 -1.94
CA ILE A 17 -9.74 -14.48 -1.89
C ILE A 17 -10.58 -15.47 -1.06
N LYS A 18 -10.19 -16.75 -1.02
CA LYS A 18 -11.02 -17.80 -0.41
C LYS A 18 -11.28 -17.55 1.08
N ASN A 19 -10.31 -16.97 1.79
CA ASN A 19 -10.43 -16.66 3.21
C ASN A 19 -11.36 -15.48 3.50
N VAL A 20 -11.60 -14.63 2.51
CA VAL A 20 -12.39 -13.41 2.65
C VAL A 20 -13.75 -13.46 1.96
N LEU A 21 -14.02 -14.50 1.14
CA LEU A 21 -15.34 -14.70 0.52
C LEU A 21 -16.51 -14.56 1.51
N PRO A 22 -16.49 -15.17 2.72
CA PRO A 22 -17.59 -15.03 3.65
C PRO A 22 -17.82 -13.57 4.12
N LEU A 23 -16.75 -12.78 4.19
CA LEU A 23 -16.84 -11.36 4.57
C LEU A 23 -17.42 -10.52 3.42
N ILE A 24 -17.04 -10.84 2.19
CA ILE A 24 -17.58 -10.18 0.98
C ILE A 24 -19.08 -10.47 0.87
N ASP A 25 -19.48 -11.74 1.00
CA ASP A 25 -20.89 -12.14 0.96
C ASP A 25 -21.73 -11.42 2.02
N GLU A 26 -21.18 -11.24 3.23
CA GLU A 26 -21.87 -10.52 4.31
C GLU A 26 -21.97 -9.01 4.03
N ILE A 27 -20.95 -8.39 3.43
CA ILE A 27 -21.01 -6.99 2.98
C ILE A 27 -22.10 -6.82 1.92
N ASP A 28 -22.11 -7.69 0.90
CA ASP A 28 -23.09 -7.63 -0.19
C ASP A 28 -24.52 -7.77 0.35
N LYS A 29 -24.71 -8.69 1.30
CA LYS A 29 -25.99 -8.85 1.99
C LYS A 29 -26.36 -7.62 2.81
N ALA A 30 -25.46 -7.08 3.62
CA ALA A 30 -25.72 -5.90 4.44
C ALA A 30 -26.06 -4.66 3.58
N MET A 31 -25.37 -4.48 2.45
CA MET A 31 -25.65 -3.41 1.49
C MET A 31 -27.02 -3.58 0.82
N SER A 32 -27.38 -4.82 0.49
CA SER A 32 -28.69 -5.14 -0.09
C SER A 32 -29.84 -4.88 0.91
N GLU A 33 -29.68 -5.29 2.17
CA GLU A 33 -30.66 -4.99 3.23
C GLU A 33 -30.78 -3.48 3.47
N LYS A 34 -29.66 -2.74 3.44
CA LYS A 34 -29.70 -1.29 3.59
C LYS A 34 -30.40 -0.58 2.43
N ALA A 35 -30.21 -1.06 1.19
CA ALA A 35 -30.96 -0.56 0.04
C ALA A 35 -32.47 -0.83 0.19
N ASN A 36 -32.84 -2.03 0.64
CA ASN A 36 -34.23 -2.39 0.91
C ASN A 36 -34.84 -1.54 2.04
N ASP A 37 -34.08 -1.27 3.11
CA ASP A 37 -34.54 -0.41 4.21
C ASP A 37 -34.82 1.01 3.69
N VAL A 38 -33.97 1.57 2.82
CA VAL A 38 -34.19 2.89 2.19
C VAL A 38 -35.47 2.91 1.36
N ASP A 39 -35.71 1.89 0.52
CA ASP A 39 -36.94 1.78 -0.26
C ASP A 39 -38.17 1.63 0.64
N TYR A 40 -38.07 0.84 1.72
CA TYR A 40 -39.15 0.63 2.67
C TYR A 40 -39.48 1.88 3.50
N PHE A 41 -38.49 2.75 3.79
CA PHE A 41 -38.75 4.05 4.39
C PHE A 41 -39.61 4.97 3.50
N ALA A 42 -39.62 4.76 2.17
CA ALA A 42 -40.53 5.46 1.27
C ALA A 42 -41.98 4.94 1.36
N ASP A 43 -42.18 3.70 1.81
CA ASP A 43 -43.47 3.00 1.89
C ASP A 43 -44.02 2.88 3.34
N ALA A 44 -43.85 3.93 4.15
CA ALA A 44 -44.30 3.90 5.55
C ALA A 44 -45.83 3.87 5.70
N TYR A 45 -46.33 3.01 6.60
CA TYR A 45 -47.74 3.00 6.99
C TYR A 45 -48.07 4.22 7.87
N MET A 46 -49.18 4.88 7.58
CA MET A 46 -49.67 5.99 8.40
C MET A 46 -50.45 5.46 9.61
N LYS A 47 -50.06 5.87 10.82
CA LYS A 47 -50.79 5.58 12.07
C LYS A 47 -51.68 6.77 12.39
N VAL A 48 -53.00 6.56 12.35
CA VAL A 48 -54.00 7.55 12.80
C VAL A 48 -54.68 7.01 14.06
N LEU A 49 -54.56 7.73 15.17
CA LEU A 49 -55.21 7.39 16.44
C LEU A 49 -56.28 8.43 16.78
N GLY A 50 -57.48 7.99 17.16
CA GLY A 50 -58.58 8.87 17.59
C GLY A 50 -59.54 9.32 16.48
N ALA A 51 -59.36 8.85 15.24
CA ALA A 51 -60.28 9.12 14.13
C ALA A 51 -60.49 7.88 13.25
N ILE A 52 -61.73 7.69 12.77
CA ILE A 52 -62.08 6.66 11.77
C ILE A 52 -62.21 7.38 10.42
N LEU A 53 -61.37 7.02 9.45
CA LEU A 53 -61.39 7.58 8.10
C LEU A 53 -62.41 6.85 7.23
N SER A 54 -63.13 7.59 6.38
CA SER A 54 -64.01 7.03 5.33
C SER A 54 -63.25 6.80 4.02
N GLU A 55 -63.86 6.08 3.06
CA GLU A 55 -63.24 5.85 1.73
C GLU A 55 -62.99 7.15 0.95
N ASP A 56 -63.90 8.13 1.05
CA ASP A 56 -63.76 9.45 0.44
C ASP A 56 -62.58 10.23 1.05
N ASP A 57 -62.36 10.10 2.37
CA ASP A 57 -61.22 10.72 3.05
C ASP A 57 -59.90 10.12 2.58
N LEU A 58 -59.84 8.80 2.35
CA LEU A 58 -58.66 8.12 1.82
C LEU A 58 -58.33 8.56 0.39
N GLU A 59 -59.34 8.80 -0.44
CA GLU A 59 -59.14 9.31 -1.81
C GLU A 59 -58.61 10.75 -1.79
N ASN A 60 -59.16 11.60 -0.92
CA ASN A 60 -58.65 12.96 -0.71
C ASN A 60 -57.21 12.97 -0.17
N LEU A 61 -56.89 12.08 0.78
CA LEU A 61 -55.53 11.92 1.31
C LEU A 61 -54.53 11.54 0.21
N ARG A 62 -54.92 10.64 -0.70
CA ARG A 62 -54.07 10.20 -1.82
C ARG A 62 -53.83 11.30 -2.84
N ASN A 63 -54.86 12.11 -3.13
CA ASN A 63 -54.82 13.15 -4.16
C ASN A 63 -54.15 14.44 -3.68
N TYR A 64 -54.45 14.88 -2.47
CA TYR A 64 -54.00 16.17 -1.94
C TYR A 64 -52.78 16.06 -1.02
N ARG A 65 -52.48 14.87 -0.49
CA ARG A 65 -51.34 14.61 0.42
C ARG A 65 -51.33 15.50 1.67
N ILE A 66 -52.49 16.00 2.10
CA ILE A 66 -52.68 16.85 3.28
C ILE A 66 -53.71 16.17 4.19
N ILE A 67 -53.44 16.18 5.50
CA ILE A 67 -54.32 15.61 6.53
C ILE A 67 -54.82 16.75 7.40
N ASP A 68 -56.13 16.96 7.41
CA ASP A 68 -56.79 17.91 8.30
C ASP A 68 -57.97 17.19 8.95
N LEU A 69 -57.74 16.64 10.14
CA LEU A 69 -58.76 15.94 10.92
C LEU A 69 -59.07 16.75 12.17
N LYS A 70 -60.36 16.89 12.46
CA LYS A 70 -60.84 17.58 13.66
C LYS A 70 -60.82 16.60 14.83
N SER A 71 -60.22 17.00 15.96
CA SER A 71 -60.40 16.26 17.22
C SER A 71 -61.89 16.24 17.60
N ARG A 72 -62.35 15.12 18.15
CA ARG A 72 -63.77 14.93 18.53
C ARG A 72 -64.18 16.05 19.48
N GLU A 73 -65.18 16.85 19.10
CA GLU A 73 -65.73 17.86 20.01
C GLU A 73 -66.44 17.15 21.16
N SER A 74 -65.96 17.39 22.37
CA SER A 74 -66.66 17.06 23.60
C SER A 74 -67.72 18.14 23.84
N ASP A 75 -68.97 17.73 24.10
CA ASP A 75 -70.06 18.64 24.48
C ASP A 75 -69.87 19.26 25.88
N ASP A 76 -68.83 18.82 26.62
CA ASP A 76 -68.46 19.32 27.94
C ASP A 76 -67.31 20.35 27.83
N PRO A 77 -67.51 21.62 28.21
CA PRO A 77 -66.49 22.67 28.17
C PRO A 77 -65.31 22.44 29.14
N SER A 78 -65.33 21.38 29.95
CA SER A 78 -64.26 21.02 30.89
C SER A 78 -63.38 19.85 30.41
N GLU A 79 -63.75 19.15 29.34
CA GLU A 79 -62.93 18.08 28.76
C GLU A 79 -61.92 18.66 27.77
N THR A 80 -60.64 18.47 28.05
CA THR A 80 -59.57 18.74 27.07
C THR A 80 -59.79 17.87 25.84
N PRO A 81 -59.75 18.43 24.61
CA PRO A 81 -59.88 17.66 23.38
C PRO A 81 -58.88 16.49 23.36
N GLU A 82 -59.33 15.29 22.98
CA GLU A 82 -58.42 14.16 22.77
C GLU A 82 -57.35 14.57 21.75
N SER A 83 -56.08 14.43 22.10
CA SER A 83 -54.98 14.77 21.21
C SER A 83 -54.98 13.80 20.02
N LEU A 84 -55.28 14.34 18.84
CA LEU A 84 -55.14 13.61 17.59
C LEU A 84 -53.64 13.49 17.27
N ASP A 85 -53.14 12.25 17.25
CA ASP A 85 -51.76 11.94 16.87
C ASP A 85 -51.76 11.24 15.51
N ILE A 86 -51.17 11.92 14.52
CA ILE A 86 -50.96 11.39 13.19
C ILE A 86 -49.46 11.38 12.93
N ASP A 87 -48.92 10.19 12.80
CA ASP A 87 -47.52 9.99 12.47
C ASP A 87 -47.37 8.77 11.57
N PHE A 88 -46.27 8.71 10.84
CA PHE A 88 -45.90 7.50 10.13
C PHE A 88 -45.36 6.48 11.14
N LEU A 89 -45.83 5.23 11.02
CA LEU A 89 -45.30 4.12 11.79
C LEU A 89 -43.86 3.85 11.33
N SER A 90 -42.91 4.43 12.04
CA SER A 90 -41.49 4.18 11.83
C SER A 90 -41.09 2.85 12.48
N LYS A 91 -40.36 2.02 11.74
CA LYS A 91 -39.63 0.89 12.33
C LYS A 91 -38.51 1.49 13.21
N PRO A 92 -38.16 0.89 14.36
CA PRO A 92 -37.01 1.33 15.14
C PRO A 92 -35.78 1.39 14.22
N ASN A 93 -35.24 2.60 14.06
CA ASN A 93 -34.10 2.83 13.20
C ASN A 93 -32.84 2.24 13.86
N ALA A 94 -32.22 1.28 13.20
CA ALA A 94 -30.95 0.68 13.61
C ALA A 94 -29.81 1.03 12.65
N ASP A 95 -29.94 2.09 11.86
CA ASP A 95 -28.97 2.51 10.83
C ASP A 95 -27.57 2.69 11.40
N GLU A 96 -27.44 3.27 12.59
CA GLU A 96 -26.14 3.41 13.28
C GLU A 96 -25.52 2.04 13.61
N THR A 97 -26.34 1.06 14.01
CA THR A 97 -25.85 -0.29 14.32
C THR A 97 -25.44 -1.04 13.04
N GLN A 98 -26.22 -0.89 11.97
CA GLN A 98 -25.91 -1.48 10.66
C GLN A 98 -24.64 -0.85 10.05
N ALA A 99 -24.50 0.48 10.11
CA ALA A 99 -23.30 1.18 9.64
C ALA A 99 -22.06 0.73 10.42
N ASN A 100 -22.14 0.69 11.76
CA ASN A 100 -21.06 0.19 12.61
C ASN A 100 -20.70 -1.27 12.33
N LEU A 101 -21.67 -2.11 11.97
CA LEU A 101 -21.43 -3.50 11.58
C LEU A 101 -20.68 -3.57 10.23
N ILE A 102 -21.14 -2.82 9.22
CA ILE A 102 -20.50 -2.78 7.90
C ILE A 102 -19.04 -2.30 8.04
N ASP A 103 -18.79 -1.22 8.78
CA ASP A 103 -17.45 -0.71 9.02
C ASP A 103 -16.54 -1.77 9.66
N ARG A 104 -17.06 -2.51 10.65
CA ARG A 104 -16.31 -3.61 11.28
C ARG A 104 -16.04 -4.76 10.32
N ILE A 105 -16.97 -5.10 9.43
CA ILE A 105 -16.75 -6.18 8.45
C ILE A 105 -15.69 -5.75 7.44
N VAL A 106 -15.73 -4.50 6.97
CA VAL A 106 -14.72 -3.92 6.07
C VAL A 106 -13.34 -3.88 6.75
N ASP A 107 -13.25 -3.48 8.01
CA ASP A 107 -11.99 -3.50 8.77
C ASP A 107 -11.45 -4.93 8.92
N ASN A 108 -12.32 -5.89 9.26
CA ASN A 108 -11.96 -7.31 9.33
C ASN A 108 -11.52 -7.86 7.98
N LEU A 109 -12.12 -7.41 6.87
CA LEU A 109 -11.74 -7.79 5.51
C LEU A 109 -10.28 -7.43 5.24
N TYR A 110 -9.87 -6.20 5.56
CA TYR A 110 -8.47 -5.78 5.41
C TYR A 110 -7.51 -6.54 6.34
N GLN A 111 -7.92 -6.80 7.58
CA GLN A 111 -7.11 -7.55 8.55
C GLN A 111 -6.90 -9.01 8.12
N VAL A 112 -7.95 -9.70 7.68
CA VAL A 112 -7.89 -11.12 7.28
C VAL A 112 -7.20 -11.27 5.92
N SER A 113 -7.44 -10.37 4.97
CA SER A 113 -6.75 -10.39 3.67
C SER A 113 -5.28 -9.99 3.74
N MET A 114 -4.85 -9.37 4.84
CA MET A 114 -3.52 -8.74 4.97
C MET A 114 -3.23 -7.70 3.87
N ILE A 115 -4.27 -7.07 3.33
CA ILE A 115 -4.17 -5.98 2.36
C ILE A 115 -4.22 -4.65 3.10
N THR A 116 -3.33 -3.73 2.76
CA THR A 116 -3.31 -2.39 3.37
C THR A 116 -4.44 -1.53 2.81
N ASN A 117 -5.23 -0.91 3.70
CA ASN A 117 -6.24 0.07 3.32
C ASN A 117 -5.59 1.44 3.08
N LEU A 118 -5.54 1.88 1.81
CA LEU A 118 -4.96 3.18 1.41
C LEU A 118 -5.90 4.36 1.70
N ASN A 119 -7.20 4.11 1.86
CA ASN A 119 -8.21 5.15 2.09
C ASN A 119 -8.43 5.43 3.58
N ASP A 120 -7.70 4.75 4.46
CA ASP A 120 -7.71 5.01 5.89
C ASP A 120 -7.29 6.47 6.16
N LYS A 121 -8.06 7.20 6.97
CA LYS A 121 -7.82 8.61 7.32
C LYS A 121 -6.44 8.83 7.92
N ASP A 122 -5.91 7.81 8.59
CA ASP A 122 -4.59 7.87 9.22
C ASP A 122 -3.44 7.57 8.24
N PHE A 123 -3.73 7.18 7.00
CA PHE A 123 -2.71 6.88 5.99
C PHE A 123 -1.94 8.13 5.55
N GLY A 124 -2.63 9.24 5.29
CA GLY A 124 -2.01 10.49 4.81
C GLY A 124 -1.20 11.28 5.85
N ASN A 125 -1.43 11.03 7.15
CA ASN A 125 -0.74 11.71 8.25
C ASN A 125 0.37 10.85 8.89
N SER A 126 0.59 9.64 8.38
CA SER A 126 1.58 8.71 8.94
C SER A 126 3.00 9.16 8.58
N THR A 127 3.91 9.11 9.56
CA THR A 127 5.36 9.25 9.32
C THR A 127 5.87 8.07 8.49
N GLY A 128 7.03 8.21 7.82
CA GLY A 128 7.58 7.13 6.97
C GLY A 128 7.64 5.76 7.65
N VAL A 129 8.04 5.72 8.93
CA VAL A 129 8.07 4.48 9.73
C VAL A 129 6.67 3.92 10.00
N ALA A 130 5.68 4.79 10.26
CA ALA A 130 4.29 4.35 10.45
C ALA A 130 3.70 3.81 9.15
N LEU A 131 4.09 4.38 8.01
CA LEU A 131 3.67 3.93 6.69
C LEU A 131 4.23 2.53 6.40
N GLU A 132 5.53 2.29 6.64
CA GLU A 132 6.14 0.96 6.53
C GLU A 132 5.44 -0.09 7.42
N MET A 133 5.08 0.29 8.65
CA MET A 133 4.34 -0.59 9.57
C MET A 133 2.96 -0.97 9.02
N LYS A 134 2.27 -0.05 8.32
CA LYS A 134 0.97 -0.34 7.68
C LYS A 134 1.10 -1.30 6.49
N TYR A 135 2.23 -1.29 5.78
CA TYR A 135 2.50 -2.24 4.69
C TYR A 135 3.06 -3.59 5.16
N LYS A 136 3.47 -3.71 6.43
CA LYS A 136 4.11 -4.92 6.96
C LYS A 136 3.29 -6.21 6.73
N PRO A 137 1.96 -6.26 6.95
CA PRO A 137 1.17 -7.46 6.68
C PRO A 137 1.21 -7.87 5.20
N MET A 138 1.08 -6.91 4.29
CA MET A 138 1.14 -7.13 2.85
C MET A 138 2.53 -7.61 2.41
N LEU A 139 3.60 -7.04 2.99
CA LEU A 139 4.97 -7.48 2.75
C LEU A 139 5.21 -8.92 3.23
N ASN A 140 4.63 -9.32 4.36
CA ASN A 140 4.72 -10.70 4.84
C ASN A 140 4.07 -11.67 3.85
N LEU A 141 2.89 -11.32 3.32
CA LEU A 141 2.21 -12.11 2.30
C LEU A 141 3.04 -12.20 1.00
N ALA A 142 3.56 -11.05 0.54
CA ALA A 142 4.42 -10.99 -0.64
C ALA A 142 5.71 -11.82 -0.46
N THR A 143 6.27 -11.85 0.75
CA THR A 143 7.45 -12.66 1.10
C THR A 143 7.17 -14.16 1.07
N LEU A 144 5.99 -14.59 1.54
CA LEU A 144 5.59 -15.99 1.44
C LEU A 144 5.39 -16.40 -0.03
N LYS A 145 4.73 -15.54 -0.81
CA LYS A 145 4.51 -15.76 -2.24
C LYS A 145 5.82 -15.81 -3.02
N SER A 146 6.75 -14.90 -2.75
CA SER A 146 8.05 -14.87 -3.43
C SER A 146 8.88 -16.11 -3.14
N ARG A 147 8.77 -16.71 -1.94
CA ARG A 147 9.41 -18.00 -1.64
C ARG A 147 8.87 -19.14 -2.50
N GLY A 148 7.55 -19.32 -2.58
CA GLY A 148 6.95 -20.36 -3.45
C GLY A 148 7.24 -20.11 -4.93
N PHE A 149 7.25 -18.84 -5.34
CA PHE A 149 7.59 -18.47 -6.71
C PHE A 149 9.07 -18.67 -7.03
N THR A 150 9.98 -18.52 -6.05
CA THR A 150 11.41 -18.82 -6.21
C THR A 150 11.63 -20.28 -6.54
N GLU A 151 10.94 -21.20 -5.87
CA GLU A 151 11.02 -22.63 -6.16
C GLU A 151 10.54 -22.92 -7.59
N SER A 152 9.39 -22.36 -7.97
CA SER A 152 8.82 -22.50 -9.31
C SER A 152 9.74 -21.93 -10.41
N LEU A 153 10.38 -20.79 -10.15
CA LEU A 153 11.36 -20.20 -11.05
C LEU A 153 12.64 -21.04 -11.15
N LYS A 154 13.11 -21.63 -10.05
CA LYS A 154 14.27 -22.53 -10.07
C LYS A 154 13.99 -23.78 -10.90
N ASP A 155 12.81 -24.36 -10.77
CA ASP A 155 12.37 -25.48 -11.61
C ASP A 155 12.30 -25.06 -13.09
N MET A 156 11.85 -23.82 -13.36
CA MET A 156 11.85 -23.25 -14.71
C MET A 156 13.27 -23.12 -15.26
N TYR A 157 14.21 -22.58 -14.48
CA TYR A 157 15.61 -22.47 -14.88
C TYR A 157 16.27 -23.84 -15.07
N GLN A 158 15.89 -24.84 -14.29
CA GLN A 158 16.36 -26.22 -14.49
C GLN A 158 15.98 -26.74 -15.88
N VAL A 159 14.74 -26.54 -16.32
CA VAL A 159 14.28 -26.94 -17.65
C VAL A 159 14.99 -26.13 -18.73
N VAL A 160 15.11 -24.81 -18.56
CA VAL A 160 15.75 -23.92 -19.53
C VAL A 160 17.23 -24.30 -19.72
N PHE A 161 17.99 -24.50 -18.65
CA PHE A 161 19.40 -24.89 -18.75
C PHE A 161 19.60 -26.34 -19.22
N ALA A 162 18.61 -27.21 -19.02
CA ALA A 162 18.64 -28.56 -19.61
C ALA A 162 18.32 -28.58 -21.11
N SER A 163 17.66 -27.54 -21.64
CA SER A 163 17.15 -27.51 -23.02
C SER A 163 18.19 -27.17 -24.09
N ASP A 164 19.47 -26.99 -23.72
CA ASP A 164 20.57 -26.53 -24.58
C ASP A 164 20.24 -25.26 -25.43
N LEU A 165 19.18 -24.51 -25.06
CA LEU A 165 18.73 -23.28 -25.73
C LEU A 165 19.72 -22.13 -25.58
N ILE A 166 20.59 -22.19 -24.57
CA ILE A 166 21.59 -21.17 -24.28
C ILE A 166 22.96 -21.82 -24.41
N GLU A 167 23.75 -21.36 -25.38
CA GLU A 167 25.11 -21.83 -25.60
C GLU A 167 26.04 -21.43 -24.43
N ASN A 168 26.98 -22.30 -24.07
CA ASN A 168 28.02 -22.07 -23.04
C ASN A 168 27.54 -21.95 -21.57
N ILE A 169 26.37 -22.47 -21.20
CA ILE A 169 25.93 -22.55 -19.80
C ILE A 169 26.06 -23.97 -19.26
N ILE A 170 26.59 -24.10 -18.04
CA ILE A 170 26.68 -25.36 -17.30
C ILE A 170 25.26 -25.76 -16.87
N ARG A 171 24.87 -27.02 -17.11
CA ARG A 171 23.51 -27.52 -16.80
C ARG A 171 23.13 -27.37 -15.33
N GLU A 172 24.10 -27.40 -14.42
CA GLU A 172 23.90 -27.24 -12.98
C GLU A 172 23.85 -25.79 -12.49
N ALA A 173 24.07 -24.80 -13.37
CA ALA A 173 24.14 -23.38 -12.99
C ALA A 173 22.83 -22.82 -12.40
N TRP A 174 21.69 -23.50 -12.58
CA TRP A 174 20.40 -23.09 -12.01
C TRP A 174 20.42 -23.04 -10.48
N LYS A 175 21.32 -23.81 -9.85
CA LYS A 175 21.48 -23.82 -8.38
C LYS A 175 22.04 -22.52 -7.84
N ASP A 176 22.86 -21.85 -8.64
CA ASP A 176 23.57 -20.63 -8.27
C ASP A 176 22.78 -19.36 -8.67
N VAL A 177 21.58 -19.52 -9.23
CA VAL A 177 20.70 -18.40 -9.57
C VAL A 177 20.09 -17.84 -8.28
N ASP A 178 20.49 -16.61 -7.96
CA ASP A 178 19.90 -15.80 -6.90
C ASP A 178 18.76 -14.94 -7.47
N ILE A 179 17.58 -15.06 -6.87
CA ILE A 179 16.36 -14.40 -7.34
C ILE A 179 15.97 -13.36 -6.30
N ASN A 180 16.13 -12.08 -6.66
CA ASN A 180 15.82 -10.95 -5.79
C ASN A 180 14.54 -10.27 -6.25
N PHE A 181 13.52 -10.26 -5.39
CA PHE A 181 12.27 -9.55 -5.64
C PHE A 181 12.37 -8.12 -5.09
N GLN A 182 12.01 -7.15 -5.92
CA GLN A 182 11.92 -5.75 -5.53
C GLN A 182 10.47 -5.44 -5.16
N TYR A 183 10.28 -4.84 -3.98
CA TYR A 183 8.98 -4.37 -3.53
C TYR A 183 8.97 -2.85 -3.58
N ASP A 184 7.98 -2.28 -4.26
CA ASP A 184 7.78 -0.84 -4.29
C ASP A 184 7.05 -0.42 -3.01
N LEU A 185 7.81 -0.01 -2.01
CA LEU A 185 7.29 0.52 -0.75
C LEU A 185 7.53 2.03 -0.71
N PRO A 186 6.67 2.81 -0.03
CA PRO A 186 6.96 4.20 0.22
C PRO A 186 8.16 4.32 1.15
N HIS A 187 9.20 5.02 0.69
CA HIS A 187 10.47 5.18 1.39
C HIS A 187 10.69 6.63 1.82
N ASP A 188 11.24 6.82 3.03
CA ASP A 188 11.71 8.12 3.49
C ASP A 188 13.19 8.30 3.12
N THR A 189 13.44 8.87 1.94
CA THR A 189 14.80 9.11 1.42
C THR A 189 15.66 9.96 2.36
N LEU A 190 15.06 10.81 3.20
CA LEU A 190 15.81 11.64 4.14
C LEU A 190 16.36 10.78 5.29
N SER A 191 15.51 9.92 5.86
CA SER A 191 15.92 8.97 6.90
C SER A 191 16.95 7.96 6.38
N GLU A 192 16.76 7.46 5.15
CA GLU A 192 17.71 6.57 4.48
C GLU A 192 19.07 7.25 4.29
N THR A 193 19.10 8.49 3.80
CA THR A 193 20.35 9.23 3.58
C THR A 193 21.10 9.47 4.90
N GLN A 194 20.38 9.79 5.98
CA GLN A 194 20.98 9.95 7.31
C GLN A 194 21.58 8.62 7.82
N THR A 195 20.88 7.51 7.61
CA THR A 195 21.35 6.17 7.97
C THR A 195 22.57 5.78 7.14
N ALA A 196 22.53 6.02 5.82
CA ALA A 196 23.63 5.77 4.91
C ALA A 196 24.89 6.58 5.27
N GLN A 197 24.73 7.82 5.74
CA GLN A 197 25.84 8.66 6.20
C GLN A 197 26.57 8.05 7.41
N ILE A 198 25.83 7.43 8.33
CA ILE A 198 26.39 6.74 9.50
C ILE A 198 27.12 5.45 9.06
N LEU A 199 26.56 4.73 8.10
CA LEU A 199 27.08 3.44 7.64
C LEU A 199 28.28 3.54 6.67
N ALA A 200 28.51 4.68 6.04
CA ALA A 200 29.51 4.87 4.97
C ALA A 200 30.94 4.37 5.30
N ASN A 201 31.33 4.36 6.58
CA ASN A 201 32.66 3.91 7.03
C ASN A 201 32.64 2.62 7.87
N LEU A 202 31.46 2.02 8.10
CA LEU A 202 31.29 0.85 8.96
C LEU A 202 31.08 -0.45 8.17
N VAL A 203 30.53 -0.37 6.97
CA VAL A 203 30.17 -1.53 6.14
C VAL A 203 30.84 -1.45 4.77
N SER A 204 30.83 -2.56 4.02
CA SER A 204 31.31 -2.56 2.63
C SER A 204 30.47 -1.64 1.74
N SER A 205 31.07 -1.10 0.68
CA SER A 205 30.38 -0.20 -0.26
C SER A 205 29.12 -0.83 -0.86
N GLU A 206 29.10 -2.14 -1.09
CA GLU A 206 27.92 -2.88 -1.58
C GLU A 206 26.78 -2.87 -0.54
N ILE A 207 27.08 -3.11 0.73
CA ILE A 207 26.06 -3.10 1.80
C ILE A 207 25.58 -1.67 2.07
N TRP A 208 26.48 -0.69 1.99
CA TRP A 208 26.14 0.73 2.12
C TRP A 208 25.18 1.19 1.01
N LEU A 209 25.46 0.89 -0.26
CA LEU A 209 24.58 1.25 -1.38
C LEU A 209 23.22 0.54 -1.31
N LYS A 210 23.17 -0.69 -0.77
CA LYS A 210 21.90 -1.41 -0.53
C LYS A 210 20.97 -0.70 0.45
N THR A 211 21.46 0.24 1.27
CA THR A 211 20.60 0.99 2.20
C THR A 211 19.85 2.14 1.55
N LEU A 212 20.23 2.53 0.33
CA LEU A 212 19.56 3.59 -0.42
C LEU A 212 18.57 2.98 -1.39
N SER A 213 17.28 3.24 -1.19
CA SER A 213 16.21 2.76 -2.10
C SER A 213 16.33 3.29 -3.53
N ILE A 214 17.08 4.39 -3.73
CA ILE A 214 17.33 5.03 -5.02
C ILE A 214 18.23 4.17 -5.93
N VAL A 215 19.06 3.28 -5.35
CA VAL A 215 20.07 2.51 -6.09
C VAL A 215 19.51 1.15 -6.50
N ASN A 216 19.14 1.01 -7.78
CA ASN A 216 18.60 -0.24 -8.32
C ASN A 216 19.59 -1.41 -8.32
N ASP A 217 20.85 -1.16 -8.73
CA ASP A 217 21.92 -2.16 -8.74
C ASP A 217 23.17 -1.62 -8.00
N PRO A 218 23.39 -2.07 -6.74
CA PRO A 218 24.55 -1.67 -5.94
C PRO A 218 25.89 -1.98 -6.60
N ARG A 219 26.00 -3.06 -7.38
CA ARG A 219 27.26 -3.45 -8.02
C ARG A 219 27.59 -2.54 -9.19
N GLN A 220 26.60 -2.28 -10.03
CA GLN A 220 26.76 -1.35 -11.14
C GLN A 220 27.12 0.05 -10.63
N GLU A 221 26.49 0.49 -9.54
CA GLU A 221 26.79 1.80 -8.95
C GLU A 221 28.17 1.85 -8.31
N GLN A 222 28.61 0.77 -7.66
CA GLN A 222 29.98 0.65 -7.16
C GLN A 222 31.01 0.76 -8.30
N GLU A 223 30.79 0.09 -9.42
CA GLU A 223 31.66 0.19 -10.60
C GLU A 223 31.68 1.60 -11.20
N ARG A 224 30.58 2.35 -11.12
CA ARG A 224 30.53 3.75 -11.55
C ARG A 224 31.35 4.64 -10.63
N MET A 225 31.18 4.51 -9.32
CA MET A 225 31.99 5.24 -8.32
C MET A 225 33.48 4.94 -8.46
N ASP A 226 33.87 3.69 -8.67
CA ASP A 226 35.27 3.31 -8.84
C ASP A 226 35.87 3.88 -10.13
N ARG A 227 35.08 3.96 -11.21
CA ARG A 227 35.48 4.63 -12.45
C ARG A 227 35.68 6.12 -12.24
N GLU A 228 34.72 6.81 -11.62
CA GLU A 228 34.81 8.24 -11.30
C GLU A 228 36.02 8.55 -10.40
N LYS A 229 36.26 7.71 -9.38
CA LYS A 229 37.41 7.84 -8.48
C LYS A 229 38.73 7.65 -9.24
N ASN A 230 38.82 6.65 -10.11
CA ASN A 230 40.01 6.42 -10.93
C ASN A 230 40.26 7.56 -11.93
N GLU A 231 39.21 8.14 -12.51
CA GLU A 231 39.29 9.32 -13.37
C GLU A 231 39.76 10.56 -12.60
N GLN A 232 39.23 10.79 -11.40
CA GLN A 232 39.68 11.86 -10.51
C GLN A 232 41.14 11.68 -10.07
N ILE A 233 41.57 10.47 -9.72
CA ILE A 233 42.98 10.18 -9.38
C ILE A 233 43.88 10.44 -10.58
N LYS A 234 43.49 10.03 -11.79
CA LYS A 234 44.24 10.31 -13.02
C LYS A 234 44.32 11.81 -13.30
N ALA A 235 43.23 12.55 -13.17
CA ALA A 235 43.20 14.00 -13.33
C ALA A 235 44.11 14.69 -12.31
N ASN A 236 44.01 14.32 -11.03
CA ASN A 236 44.86 14.86 -9.96
C ASN A 236 46.33 14.54 -10.18
N MET A 237 46.65 13.33 -10.66
CA MET A 237 48.02 12.94 -10.99
C MET A 237 48.57 13.70 -12.21
N GLN A 238 47.74 14.04 -13.19
CA GLN A 238 48.13 14.91 -14.31
C GLN A 238 48.43 16.33 -13.85
N VAL A 239 47.62 16.90 -12.95
CA VAL A 239 47.87 18.21 -12.33
C VAL A 239 49.16 18.22 -11.50
N LEU A 240 49.42 17.15 -10.73
CA LEU A 240 50.67 16.98 -9.97
C LEU A 240 51.90 16.85 -10.89
N LYS A 241 51.77 16.19 -12.03
CA LYS A 241 52.87 16.10 -13.03
C LYS A 241 53.14 17.44 -13.71
N GLN A 242 52.11 18.24 -13.98
CA GLN A 242 52.26 19.57 -14.56
C GLN A 242 52.86 20.58 -13.57
N THR A 243 52.54 20.47 -12.27
CA THR A 243 53.10 21.34 -11.22
C THR A 243 54.55 20.98 -10.88
N ASN A 244 54.91 19.69 -10.80
CA ASN A 244 56.30 19.27 -10.61
C ASN A 244 57.21 19.56 -11.82
N ALA A 245 56.64 19.67 -13.03
CA ALA A 245 57.39 20.10 -14.21
C ALA A 245 57.75 21.61 -14.19
N PHE A 246 57.10 22.41 -13.33
CA PHE A 246 57.37 23.85 -13.20
C PHE A 246 58.42 24.17 -12.11
N THR A 247 58.67 23.25 -11.17
CA THR A 247 59.61 23.47 -10.05
C THR A 247 61.03 22.94 -10.28
N ASP A 248 61.26 22.14 -11.32
CA ASP A 248 62.58 21.55 -11.63
C ASP A 248 63.37 22.37 -12.68
N GLY A 249 62.96 23.62 -12.89
CA GLY A 249 63.48 24.51 -13.92
C GLY A 249 64.01 25.84 -13.39
N ASP A 250 64.66 25.88 -12.23
CA ASP A 250 65.59 26.99 -11.93
C ASP A 250 66.66 26.59 -10.88
N ALA A 251 67.63 25.79 -11.30
CA ALA A 251 68.88 25.60 -10.57
C ALA A 251 69.78 26.82 -10.80
N ASN A 252 69.53 27.86 -10.00
CA ASN A 252 70.37 29.00 -9.64
C ASN A 252 71.85 28.91 -10.10
N ALA A 253 72.13 29.39 -11.31
CA ALA A 253 73.47 29.63 -11.82
C ALA A 253 73.87 31.09 -11.51
N ASN A 254 74.16 31.41 -10.25
CA ASN A 254 75.02 32.54 -9.89
C ASN A 254 75.45 32.53 -8.43
N SER A 255 76.59 31.88 -8.14
CA SER A 255 77.51 32.38 -7.11
C SER A 255 78.92 31.77 -7.22
N ARG A 256 79.89 32.66 -7.48
CA ARG A 256 81.27 32.68 -6.98
C ARG A 256 82.34 31.84 -7.70
N THR A 257 83.00 32.53 -8.63
CA THR A 257 84.44 32.48 -8.88
C THR A 257 85.25 32.45 -7.58
N SER A 258 86.05 31.42 -7.40
CA SER A 258 87.31 31.44 -6.63
C SER A 258 88.17 30.29 -7.14
N GLN A 259 89.05 30.59 -8.11
CA GLN A 259 90.24 29.79 -8.38
C GLN A 259 91.37 30.31 -7.50
N GLU A 260 91.96 29.41 -6.72
CA GLU A 260 93.22 29.57 -6.00
C GLU A 260 94.43 29.48 -6.96
N LYS A 261 95.55 30.06 -6.50
CA LYS A 261 96.98 30.03 -6.93
C LYS A 261 97.43 31.40 -7.45
N ASP A 262 98.38 32.10 -6.82
CA ASP A 262 99.50 31.73 -5.94
C ASP A 262 99.57 32.54 -4.64
#